data_AF-A0ABD1P4Y8-F1
#
_entry.id   AF-A0ABD1P4Y8-F1
#
_cell.length_a   1.000
_cell.length_b   1.000
_cell.length_c   1.000
_cell.angle_alpha   90.00
_cell.angle_beta   90.00
_cell.angle_gamma   90.00
#
_symmetry.space_group_name_H-M   'P 1'
#
loop_
_entity.id
_entity.type
_entity.pdbx_description
1 polymer ?
#
loop_
_entity_poly.entity_id
_entity_poly.type
_entity_poly.pdbx_seq_one_letter_code
_entity_poly.pdbx_strand_id
1 'polypeptide(L)'
;MGINTAVRNAYFNNVVKNEMTVEEFKSWLKKFGKNESDPISEYQLQQAIRATTGGWFSKWKAKRALKEAGPNNKGCIEDHDIMKLKNFAQKELGIDIITN
;
A
#
# COMPACT_ATOMS: atom_id res chain seq x y z
N MET A 1 -19.30 -12.23 14.28
CA MET A 1 -19.48 -12.61 12.86
C MET A 1 -18.36 -11.99 12.04
N GLY A 2 -17.28 -12.75 11.80
CA GLY A 2 -16.18 -12.30 10.94
C GLY A 2 -16.45 -12.79 9.52
N ILE A 3 -16.45 -11.90 8.53
CA ILE A 3 -16.50 -12.29 7.12
C ILE A 3 -15.29 -13.19 6.86
N ASN A 4 -15.52 -14.40 6.33
CA ASN A 4 -14.45 -15.36 6.02
C ASN A 4 -13.44 -14.67 5.08
N THR A 5 -12.14 -14.81 5.39
CA THR A 5 -11.02 -14.18 4.67
C THR A 5 -11.12 -14.34 3.15
N ALA A 6 -11.67 -15.46 2.66
CA ALA A 6 -11.90 -15.69 1.24
C ALA A 6 -12.90 -14.70 0.60
N VAL A 7 -14.00 -14.38 1.30
CA VAL A 7 -15.02 -13.43 0.83
C VAL A 7 -14.50 -11.99 0.88
N ARG A 8 -13.70 -11.67 1.91
CA ARG A 8 -13.00 -10.39 2.01
C ARG A 8 -12.01 -10.20 0.86
N ASN A 9 -11.22 -11.23 0.55
CA ASN A 9 -10.25 -11.20 -0.54
C ASN A 9 -10.96 -11.12 -1.90
N ALA A 10 -12.08 -11.81 -2.10
CA ALA A 10 -12.85 -11.71 -3.35
C ALA A 10 -13.48 -10.33 -3.59
N TYR A 11 -13.97 -9.66 -2.53
CA TYR A 11 -14.48 -8.28 -2.64
C TYR A 11 -13.33 -7.29 -2.87
N PHE A 12 -12.20 -7.50 -2.20
CA PHE A 12 -11.01 -6.68 -2.35
C PHE A 12 -10.38 -6.80 -3.74
N ASN A 13 -10.19 -8.02 -4.25
CA ASN A 13 -9.62 -8.29 -5.58
C ASN A 13 -10.53 -7.79 -6.73
N ASN A 14 -11.83 -7.59 -6.48
CA ASN A 14 -12.74 -6.94 -7.43
C ASN A 14 -12.65 -5.40 -7.40
N VAL A 15 -12.24 -4.81 -6.27
CA VAL A 15 -12.11 -3.34 -6.09
C VAL A 15 -10.70 -2.85 -6.41
N VAL A 16 -9.68 -3.68 -6.15
CA VAL A 16 -8.27 -3.42 -6.41
C VAL A 16 -7.80 -4.47 -7.40
N LYS A 17 -7.43 -4.03 -8.61
CA LYS A 17 -6.80 -4.92 -9.60
C LYS A 17 -5.65 -5.66 -8.93
N ASN A 18 -5.57 -6.98 -9.13
CA ASN A 18 -4.45 -7.80 -8.65
C ASN A 18 -3.10 -7.35 -9.22
N GLU A 19 -3.10 -6.55 -10.29
CA GLU A 19 -1.91 -6.01 -10.94
C GLU A 19 -2.07 -4.50 -11.09
N MET A 20 -1.03 -3.76 -10.69
CA MET A 20 -0.92 -2.33 -10.87
C MET A 20 0.46 -1.98 -11.39
N THR A 21 0.53 -1.02 -12.31
CA THR A 21 1.81 -0.38 -12.62
C THR A 21 2.34 0.41 -11.42
N VAL A 22 3.64 0.70 -11.41
CA VAL A 22 4.25 1.56 -10.38
C VAL A 22 3.50 2.89 -10.22
N GLU A 23 3.12 3.51 -11.33
CA GLU A 23 2.41 4.80 -11.32
C GLU A 23 0.96 4.66 -10.84
N GLU A 24 0.26 3.58 -11.21
CA GLU A 24 -1.09 3.31 -10.69
C GLU A 24 -1.06 3.05 -9.18
N PHE A 25 -0.10 2.25 -8.70
CA PHE A 25 0.06 1.95 -7.29
C PHE A 25 0.39 3.21 -6.48
N LYS A 26 1.27 4.06 -7.01
CA LYS A 26 1.60 5.36 -6.44
C LYS A 26 0.39 6.30 -6.42
N SER A 27 -0.33 6.43 -7.53
CA SER A 27 -1.55 7.23 -7.63
C SER A 27 -2.61 6.75 -6.63
N TRP A 28 -2.75 5.43 -6.49
CA TRP A 28 -3.62 4.82 -5.50
C TRP A 28 -3.22 5.20 -4.06
N LEU A 29 -1.95 5.13 -3.69
CA LEU A 29 -1.47 5.55 -2.36
C LEU A 29 -1.68 7.05 -2.10
N LYS A 30 -1.52 7.90 -3.13
CA LYS A 30 -1.70 9.35 -3.03
C LYS A 30 -3.14 9.77 -2.70
N LYS A 31 -4.15 8.96 -3.04
CA LYS A 31 -5.56 9.18 -2.64
C LYS A 31 -5.77 9.24 -1.12
N PHE A 32 -4.85 8.67 -0.35
CA PHE A 32 -4.88 8.69 1.12
C PHE A 32 -4.08 9.85 1.73
N GLY A 33 -3.48 10.69 0.88
CA GLY A 33 -2.70 11.87 1.24
C GLY A 33 -3.51 13.15 1.32
N LYS A 34 -2.87 14.19 1.83
CA LYS A 34 -3.41 15.55 1.79
C LYS A 34 -3.11 16.24 0.45
N ASN A 35 -1.94 15.97 -0.14
CA ASN A 35 -1.54 16.48 -1.44
C ASN A 35 -0.98 15.36 -2.32
N GLU A 36 -1.23 15.43 -3.62
CA GLU A 36 -0.75 14.45 -4.60
C GLU A 36 0.74 14.59 -4.92
N SER A 37 1.38 15.70 -4.58
CA SER A 37 2.81 15.93 -4.82
C SER A 37 3.71 15.38 -3.71
N ASP A 38 3.14 14.99 -2.57
CA ASP A 38 3.94 14.68 -1.38
C ASP A 38 4.51 13.25 -1.46
N PRO A 39 5.76 13.04 -1.01
CA PRO A 39 6.32 11.71 -0.81
C PRO A 39 5.43 10.87 0.11
N ILE A 40 5.45 9.55 -0.08
CA ILE A 40 4.53 8.67 0.65
C ILE A 40 4.99 8.51 2.10
N SER A 41 4.21 9.06 3.02
CA SER A 41 4.43 8.97 4.46
C SER A 41 3.92 7.67 5.08
N GLU A 42 4.41 7.34 6.28
CA GLU A 42 3.86 6.23 7.10
C GLU A 42 2.34 6.33 7.26
N TYR A 43 1.82 7.54 7.46
CA TYR A 43 0.39 7.77 7.67
C TYR A 43 -0.43 7.42 6.44
N GLN A 44 -0.04 7.90 5.25
CA GLN A 44 -0.70 7.56 4.00
C GLN A 44 -0.70 6.04 3.78
N LEU A 45 0.44 5.41 4.02
CA LEU A 45 0.58 3.96 3.90
C LEU A 45 -0.34 3.22 4.88
N GLN A 46 -0.43 3.70 6.12
CA GLN A 46 -1.34 3.16 7.13
C GLN A 46 -2.80 3.29 6.70
N GLN A 47 -3.21 4.45 6.18
CA GLN A 47 -4.60 4.65 5.74
C GLN A 47 -4.93 3.77 4.52
N ALA A 48 -4.01 3.64 3.57
CA ALA A 48 -4.16 2.73 2.43
C ALA A 48 -4.32 1.28 2.88
N ILE A 49 -3.43 0.80 3.76
CA ILE A 49 -3.51 -0.55 4.34
C ILE A 49 -4.81 -0.73 5.13
N ARG A 50 -5.25 0.29 5.88
CA ARG A 50 -6.50 0.23 6.65
C ARG A 50 -7.72 0.15 5.73
N ALA A 51 -7.75 0.91 4.64
CA ALA A 51 -8.84 0.87 3.68
C ALA A 51 -8.91 -0.50 2.97
N THR A 52 -7.74 -1.07 2.64
CA THR A 52 -7.61 -2.38 1.98
C THR A 52 -7.92 -3.54 2.92
N THR A 53 -7.21 -3.62 4.04
CA THR A 53 -7.22 -4.80 4.93
C THR A 53 -8.18 -4.66 6.10
N GLY A 54 -8.76 -3.47 6.33
CA GLY A 54 -9.71 -3.17 7.42
C GLY A 54 -9.24 -3.57 8.82
N GLY A 55 -7.93 -3.80 8.98
CA GLY A 55 -7.38 -4.50 10.13
C GLY A 55 -6.75 -3.57 11.16
N TRP A 56 -6.75 -4.04 12.41
CA TRP A 56 -6.11 -3.39 13.55
C TRP A 56 -4.58 -3.27 13.41
N PHE A 57 -3.96 -4.04 12.52
CA PHE A 57 -2.50 -4.04 12.30
C PHE A 57 -2.00 -3.08 11.20
N SER A 58 -2.85 -2.19 10.69
CA SER A 58 -2.47 -1.23 9.62
C SER A 58 -1.22 -0.42 9.96
N LYS A 59 -1.09 0.04 11.20
CA LYS A 59 0.10 0.81 11.66
C LYS A 59 1.38 -0.03 11.63
N TRP A 60 1.32 -1.26 12.12
CA TRP A 60 2.48 -2.15 12.13
C TRP A 60 2.93 -2.53 10.72
N LYS A 61 1.96 -2.85 9.83
CA LYS A 61 2.23 -3.12 8.42
C LYS A 61 2.81 -1.90 7.72
N ALA A 62 2.30 -0.69 8.01
CA ALA A 62 2.83 0.54 7.43
C ALA A 62 4.29 0.79 7.82
N LYS A 63 4.62 0.62 9.10
CA LYS A 63 6.01 0.72 9.58
C LYS A 63 6.94 -0.30 8.94
N ARG A 64 6.46 -1.53 8.76
CA ARG A 64 7.24 -2.58 8.09
C ARG A 64 7.53 -2.22 6.64
N ALA A 65 6.52 -1.82 5.90
CA ALA A 65 6.67 -1.39 4.52
C ALA A 65 7.58 -0.17 4.37
N LEU A 66 7.46 0.81 5.27
CA LEU A 66 8.37 1.95 5.32
C LEU A 66 9.82 1.50 5.49
N LYS A 67 10.08 0.62 6.46
CA LYS A 67 11.41 0.05 6.70
C LYS A 67 11.94 -0.72 5.49
N GLU A 68 11.08 -1.46 4.79
CA GLU A 68 11.45 -2.22 3.58
C GLU A 68 11.80 -1.30 2.40
N ALA A 69 11.08 -0.18 2.24
CA ALA A 69 11.38 0.81 1.21
C ALA A 69 12.66 1.62 1.49
N GLY A 70 13.05 1.74 2.77
CA GLY A 70 14.19 2.56 3.18
C GLY A 70 13.85 4.03 3.04
N PRO A 71 13.17 4.64 4.04
CA PRO A 71 12.67 5.99 3.90
C PRO A 71 13.83 7.00 3.88
N ASN A 72 13.57 8.15 3.27
CA ASN A 72 14.49 9.28 3.34
C ASN A 72 14.59 9.87 4.76
N ASN A 73 15.40 10.91 4.93
CA ASN A 73 15.60 11.59 6.22
C ASN A 73 14.32 12.20 6.82
N LYS A 74 13.22 12.28 6.05
CA LYS A 74 11.91 12.77 6.51
C LYS A 74 10.95 11.64 6.90
N GLY A 75 11.36 10.38 6.78
CA GLY A 75 10.51 9.23 7.08
C GLY A 75 9.47 8.95 5.99
N CYS A 76 9.74 9.33 4.75
CA CYS A 76 8.85 9.09 3.60
C CYS A 76 9.54 8.24 2.53
N ILE A 77 8.72 7.58 1.71
CA ILE A 77 9.13 6.85 0.53
C ILE A 77 9.05 7.81 -0.66
N GLU A 78 10.15 7.94 -1.38
CA GLU A 78 10.20 8.75 -2.60
C GLU A 78 9.66 7.98 -3.81
N ASP A 79 9.30 8.71 -4.86
CA ASP A 79 8.65 8.14 -6.03
C ASP A 79 9.49 7.03 -6.71
N HIS A 80 10.81 7.16 -6.72
CA HIS A 80 11.72 6.17 -7.30
C HIS A 80 11.87 4.91 -6.44
N ASP A 81 11.46 4.97 -5.16
CA ASP A 81 11.57 3.88 -4.20
C ASP A 81 10.29 3.04 -4.07
N ILE A 82 9.23 3.42 -4.77
CA ILE A 82 7.93 2.70 -4.77
C ILE A 82 8.12 1.23 -5.12
N MET A 83 9.01 0.90 -6.05
CA MET A 83 9.26 -0.49 -6.45
C MET A 83 9.80 -1.38 -5.33
N LYS A 84 10.43 -0.81 -4.31
CA LYS A 84 10.89 -1.55 -3.13
C LYS A 84 9.71 -2.10 -2.30
N LEU A 85 8.51 -1.54 -2.49
CA LEU A 85 7.28 -2.03 -1.87
C LEU A 85 6.68 -3.25 -2.57
N LYS A 86 7.19 -3.70 -3.72
CA LYS A 86 6.62 -4.81 -4.49
C LYS A 86 6.37 -6.06 -3.63
N ASN A 87 7.38 -6.50 -2.88
CA ASN A 87 7.28 -7.67 -2.02
C ASN A 87 6.25 -7.48 -0.89
N PHE A 88 6.19 -6.28 -0.32
CA PHE A 88 5.20 -5.94 0.70
C PHE A 88 3.79 -5.93 0.12
N ALA A 89 3.58 -5.26 -1.02
CA ALA A 89 2.28 -5.14 -1.68
C ALA A 89 1.73 -6.51 -2.04
N GLN A 90 2.57 -7.40 -2.59
CA GLN A 90 2.14 -8.76 -2.91
C GLN A 90 1.77 -9.56 -1.66
N LYS A 91 2.61 -9.54 -0.62
CA LYS A 91 2.41 -10.36 0.58
C LYS A 91 1.27 -9.87 1.48
N GLU A 92 1.13 -8.55 1.60
CA GLU A 92 0.28 -7.93 2.62
C GLU A 92 -1.00 -7.34 2.07
N LEU A 93 -1.02 -7.02 0.76
CA LEU A 93 -2.17 -6.44 0.05
C LEU A 93 -2.70 -7.33 -1.07
N GLY A 94 -1.94 -8.34 -1.55
CA GLY A 94 -2.33 -9.15 -2.71
C GLY A 94 -2.23 -8.40 -4.05
N ILE A 95 -1.47 -7.30 -4.09
CA ILE A 95 -1.26 -6.48 -5.30
C ILE A 95 0.12 -6.78 -5.87
N ASP A 96 0.19 -7.19 -7.13
CA ASP A 96 1.45 -7.25 -7.87
C ASP A 96 1.75 -5.90 -8.52
N ILE A 97 2.96 -5.40 -8.27
CA ILE A 97 3.46 -4.17 -8.88
C ILE A 97 4.26 -4.55 -10.11
N ILE A 98 3.77 -4.17 -11.28
CA ILE A 98 4.43 -4.43 -12.56
C ILE A 98 5.11 -3.16 -13.08
N THR A 99 6.24 -3.34 -13.74
CA THR A 99 6.89 -2.28 -14.51
C THR A 99 6.33 -2.36 -15.92
N ASN A 100 5.69 -1.29 -16.41
CA ASN A 100 5.19 -1.20 -17.78
C ASN A 100 6.27 -0.72 -18.74
#